data_AF-A0A5N5DID9-F1
#
_entry.id   AF-A0A5N5DID9-F1
#
_cell.length_a   1.000
_cell.length_b   1.000
_cell.length_c   1.000
_cell.angle_alpha   90.00
_cell.angle_beta   90.00
_cell.angle_gamma   90.00
#
_symmetry.space_group_name_H-M   'P 1'
#
loop_
_entity.id
_entity.type
_entity.pdbx_description
1 polymer ?
#
loop_
_entity_poly.entity_id
_entity_poly.type
_entity_poly.pdbx_seq_one_letter_code
_entity_poly.pdbx_strand_id
1 'polypeptide(L)'
;MSEPIPESIPTSADPRTHRPTKKRALSPRSAQASQLDALFKHPDREIAIPTGPRSKNLPPPPEIVANVQGSSAGAGSGEFHVYKASRRREYERLRLMDEETKREQQNKEFDEKMAEMRKKDEAKTSKNKARRDKAKARKQQKKVENGDADGACNATNGTENGEKELGHGLKRRNSESDDPVDPAANGSAEASNPDEIGIVIHDED
;
A
#
# COMPACT_ATOMS: atom_id res chain seq x y z
N MET A 1 -64.46 -10.68 -16.44
CA MET A 1 -63.25 -10.10 -17.08
C MET A 1 -63.25 -8.63 -16.72
N SER A 2 -62.47 -8.21 -15.71
CA SER A 2 -62.43 -6.82 -15.24
C SER A 2 -61.49 -5.98 -16.11
N GLU A 3 -61.94 -4.80 -16.52
CA GLU A 3 -61.20 -3.87 -17.37
C GLU A 3 -59.94 -3.32 -16.66
N PRO A 4 -58.85 -3.03 -17.41
CA PRO A 4 -57.63 -2.46 -16.83
C PRO A 4 -57.84 -0.98 -16.48
N ILE A 5 -58.06 -0.71 -15.20
CA ILE A 5 -58.11 0.64 -14.63
C ILE A 5 -56.67 1.21 -14.63
N PRO A 6 -56.43 2.49 -14.99
CA PRO A 6 -55.07 3.05 -15.07
C PRO A 6 -54.26 2.97 -13.77
N GLU A 7 -54.93 2.81 -12.62
CA GLU A 7 -54.30 2.64 -11.31
C GLU A 7 -53.78 1.21 -11.04
N SER A 8 -54.14 0.22 -11.88
CA SER A 8 -53.73 -1.18 -11.71
C SER A 8 -52.51 -1.57 -12.54
N ILE A 9 -51.90 -0.63 -13.27
CA ILE A 9 -50.63 -0.87 -13.96
C ILE A 9 -49.54 -0.90 -12.88
N PRO A 10 -48.79 -2.00 -12.70
CA PRO A 10 -47.69 -2.01 -11.75
C PRO A 10 -46.75 -0.87 -12.14
N THR A 11 -46.30 -0.08 -11.16
CA THR A 11 -45.43 1.10 -11.40
C THR A 11 -44.15 0.80 -12.19
N SER A 12 -43.78 -0.48 -12.37
CA SER A 12 -42.72 -0.96 -13.25
C SER A 12 -43.05 -0.97 -14.75
N ALA A 13 -44.31 -0.77 -15.13
CA ALA A 13 -44.80 -0.79 -16.51
C ALA A 13 -45.32 0.58 -17.00
N ASP A 14 -45.23 1.62 -16.16
CA ASP A 14 -45.58 2.99 -16.53
C ASP A 14 -44.43 3.64 -17.34
N PRO A 15 -44.65 4.08 -18.60
CA PRO A 15 -43.62 4.72 -19.42
C PRO A 15 -43.11 6.05 -18.86
N ARG A 16 -43.82 6.67 -17.90
CA ARG A 16 -43.36 7.89 -17.21
C ARG A 16 -42.33 7.58 -16.13
N THR A 17 -42.25 6.33 -15.67
CA THR A 17 -41.26 5.90 -14.68
C THR A 17 -40.06 5.30 -15.41
N HIS A 18 -38.92 5.98 -15.42
CA HIS A 18 -37.66 5.45 -15.97
C HIS A 18 -37.01 4.40 -15.06
N ARG A 19 -37.82 3.63 -14.32
CA ARG A 19 -37.31 2.62 -13.40
C ARG A 19 -36.88 1.40 -14.20
N PRO A 20 -35.63 0.91 -14.04
CA PRO A 20 -35.17 -0.25 -14.79
C PRO A 20 -35.97 -1.49 -14.38
N THR A 21 -36.61 -2.12 -15.37
CA THR A 21 -37.44 -3.33 -15.18
C THR A 21 -36.64 -4.55 -14.74
N LYS A 22 -35.30 -4.54 -14.92
CA LYS A 22 -34.38 -5.57 -14.45
C LYS A 22 -33.12 -4.93 -13.88
N LYS A 23 -32.71 -5.36 -12.68
CA LYS A 23 -31.39 -5.04 -12.10
C LYS A 23 -30.32 -5.77 -12.94
N ARG A 24 -29.79 -5.12 -13.98
CA ARG A 24 -28.63 -5.62 -14.73
C ARG A 24 -27.38 -5.27 -13.94
N ALA A 25 -26.49 -6.23 -13.71
CA ALA A 25 -25.16 -5.92 -13.22
C ALA A 25 -24.45 -5.09 -14.30
N LEU A 26 -24.13 -3.83 -14.00
CA LEU A 26 -23.43 -2.96 -14.94
C LEU A 26 -22.03 -3.52 -15.18
N SER A 27 -21.65 -3.67 -16.45
CA SER A 27 -20.26 -3.92 -16.82
C SER A 27 -19.40 -2.73 -16.38
N PRO A 28 -18.09 -2.92 -16.09
CA PRO A 28 -17.21 -1.81 -15.70
C PRO A 28 -17.25 -0.64 -16.70
N ARG A 29 -17.31 -0.96 -18.00
CA ARG A 29 -17.44 0.03 -19.08
C ARG A 29 -18.76 0.80 -19.01
N SER A 30 -19.87 0.12 -18.71
CA SER A 30 -21.18 0.80 -18.59
C SER A 30 -21.26 1.70 -17.35
N ALA A 31 -20.61 1.32 -16.25
CA ALA A 31 -20.51 2.17 -15.05
C ALA A 31 -19.70 3.44 -15.35
N GLN A 32 -18.54 3.30 -15.99
CA GLN A 32 -17.73 4.44 -16.44
C GLN A 32 -18.49 5.35 -17.41
N ALA A 33 -19.17 4.77 -18.41
CA ALA A 33 -19.98 5.54 -19.36
C ALA A 33 -21.06 6.37 -18.63
N SER A 34 -21.79 5.78 -17.69
CA SER A 34 -22.80 6.50 -16.91
C SER A 34 -22.22 7.64 -16.06
N GLN A 35 -20.99 7.48 -15.57
CA GLN A 35 -20.27 8.52 -14.82
C GLN A 35 -19.79 9.65 -15.74
N LEU A 36 -19.30 9.32 -16.95
CA LEU A 36 -18.95 10.30 -17.96
C LEU A 36 -20.18 11.09 -18.43
N ASP A 37 -21.30 10.41 -18.70
CA ASP A 37 -22.57 11.06 -19.06
C ASP A 37 -23.04 12.02 -17.97
N ALA A 38 -22.84 11.67 -16.68
CA ALA A 38 -23.16 12.54 -15.56
C ALA A 38 -22.24 13.77 -15.49
N LEU A 39 -20.94 13.63 -15.77
CA LEU A 39 -19.98 14.74 -15.82
C LEU A 39 -20.28 15.68 -17.01
N PHE A 40 -20.60 15.14 -18.18
CA PHE A 40 -20.89 15.93 -19.39
C PHE A 40 -22.20 16.71 -19.34
N LYS A 41 -23.13 16.39 -18.42
CA LYS A 41 -24.34 17.21 -18.19
C LYS A 41 -24.01 18.62 -17.71
N HIS A 42 -22.88 18.80 -17.03
CA HIS A 42 -22.43 20.08 -16.47
C HIS A 42 -20.93 20.28 -16.75
N PRO A 43 -20.54 20.59 -17.99
CA PRO A 43 -19.14 20.69 -18.38
C PRO A 43 -18.41 21.86 -17.70
N ASP A 44 -19.12 22.92 -17.32
CA ASP A 44 -18.54 24.11 -16.68
C ASP A 44 -18.29 23.93 -15.17
N ARG A 45 -18.71 22.81 -14.57
CA ARG A 45 -18.54 22.56 -13.14
C ARG A 45 -17.10 22.14 -12.85
N GLU A 46 -16.41 22.89 -12.01
CA GLU A 46 -15.09 22.51 -11.50
C GLU A 46 -15.14 21.16 -10.77
N ILE A 47 -14.26 20.24 -11.19
CA ILE A 47 -14.17 18.89 -10.62
C ILE A 47 -13.08 18.89 -9.55
N ALA A 48 -13.49 18.79 -8.28
CA ALA A 48 -12.56 18.61 -7.17
C ALA A 48 -12.01 17.17 -7.17
N ILE A 49 -10.77 17.00 -7.61
CA ILE A 49 -10.05 15.74 -7.47
C ILE A 49 -9.71 15.57 -5.99
N PRO A 50 -10.13 14.48 -5.32
CA PRO A 50 -9.81 14.29 -3.91
C PRO A 50 -8.29 14.20 -3.76
N THR A 51 -7.71 15.18 -3.08
CA THR A 51 -6.36 15.04 -2.51
C THR A 51 -6.40 13.89 -1.52
N GLY A 52 -5.39 13.02 -1.51
CA GLY A 52 -5.37 11.73 -0.81
C GLY A 52 -5.77 11.74 0.68
N PRO A 53 -5.81 10.56 1.34
CA PRO A 53 -6.29 10.45 2.70
C PRO A 53 -5.51 11.36 3.65
N ARG A 54 -6.23 12.17 4.43
CA ARG A 54 -5.63 13.03 5.47
C ARG A 54 -5.09 12.16 6.61
N SER A 55 -4.01 12.60 7.25
CA SER A 55 -3.52 11.95 8.47
C SER A 55 -4.54 12.08 9.60
N LYS A 56 -4.63 11.04 10.43
CA LYS A 56 -5.51 11.02 11.60
C LYS A 56 -4.77 11.74 12.73
N ASN A 57 -5.11 12.99 13.00
CA ASN A 57 -4.53 13.76 14.09
C ASN A 57 -5.60 14.06 15.14
N LEU A 58 -5.22 14.04 16.42
CA LEU A 58 -6.09 14.52 17.48
C LEU A 58 -6.02 16.04 17.61
N PRO A 59 -7.11 16.70 18.01
CA PRO A 59 -7.06 18.11 18.33
C PRO A 59 -6.09 18.33 19.50
N PRO A 60 -5.34 19.45 19.50
CA PRO A 60 -4.46 19.77 20.62
C PRO A 60 -5.27 19.93 21.91
N PRO A 61 -4.70 19.57 23.08
CA PRO A 61 -5.35 19.81 24.36
C PRO A 61 -5.55 21.33 24.55
N PRO A 62 -6.69 21.77 25.12
CA PRO A 62 -6.92 23.18 25.39
C PRO A 62 -5.92 23.71 26.43
N GLU A 63 -5.41 24.92 26.24
CA GLU A 63 -4.40 25.52 27.12
C GLU A 63 -4.97 25.91 28.49
N ILE A 64 -6.21 26.42 28.54
CA ILE A 64 -6.86 26.88 29.77
C ILE A 64 -8.16 26.12 29.96
N VAL A 65 -8.30 25.46 31.11
CA VAL A 65 -9.56 24.86 31.54
C VAL A 65 -10.21 25.80 32.54
N ALA A 66 -11.28 26.49 32.13
CA ALA A 66 -11.94 27.50 32.96
C ALA A 66 -12.78 26.92 34.11
N ASN A 67 -13.13 25.63 34.04
CA ASN A 67 -14.13 25.00 34.93
C ASN A 67 -13.49 24.12 36.02
N VAL A 68 -12.29 24.47 36.49
CA VAL A 68 -11.58 23.69 37.51
C VAL A 68 -12.16 24.02 38.89
N GLN A 69 -12.86 23.07 39.49
CA GLN A 69 -13.32 23.16 40.88
C GLN A 69 -12.11 23.03 41.83
N GLY A 70 -12.17 23.67 43.02
CA GLY A 70 -11.06 23.69 43.97
C GLY A 70 -10.57 22.29 44.39
N SER A 71 -9.28 22.15 44.71
CA SER A 71 -8.63 20.85 44.94
C SER A 71 -9.21 20.03 46.10
N SER A 72 -9.84 20.68 47.08
CA SER A 72 -10.50 20.02 48.22
C SER A 72 -11.99 19.79 48.02
N ALA A 73 -12.55 20.22 46.88
CA ALA A 73 -13.97 20.06 46.61
C ALA A 73 -14.28 18.62 46.18
N GLY A 74 -15.42 18.09 46.63
CA GLY A 74 -15.81 16.69 46.36
C GLY A 74 -16.11 16.40 44.89
N ALA A 75 -16.19 15.11 44.54
CA ALA A 75 -16.52 14.67 43.19
C ALA A 75 -17.94 15.10 42.79
N GLY A 76 -18.04 15.92 41.74
CA GLY A 76 -19.32 16.30 41.14
C GLY A 76 -19.90 15.19 40.26
N SER A 77 -21.20 15.27 39.94
CA SER A 77 -21.88 14.28 39.08
C SER A 77 -21.35 14.24 37.63
N GLY A 78 -20.73 15.34 37.16
CA GLY A 78 -20.13 15.43 35.84
C GLY A 78 -18.68 14.91 35.75
N GLU A 79 -18.00 14.68 36.88
CA GLU A 79 -16.57 14.37 36.91
C GLU A 79 -16.25 13.04 36.22
N PHE A 80 -17.15 12.06 36.36
CA PHE A 80 -17.02 10.77 35.68
C PHE A 80 -16.95 10.92 34.15
N HIS A 81 -17.77 11.82 33.58
CA HIS A 81 -17.77 12.05 32.14
C HIS A 81 -16.54 12.81 31.67
N VAL A 82 -16.03 13.74 32.48
CA VAL A 82 -14.77 14.44 32.22
C VAL A 82 -13.62 13.43 32.15
N TYR A 83 -13.49 12.55 33.15
CA TYR A 83 -12.49 11.48 33.16
C TYR A 83 -12.64 10.52 31.97
N LYS A 84 -13.86 10.08 31.66
CA LYS A 84 -14.10 9.19 30.52
C LYS A 84 -13.66 9.82 29.20
N ALA A 85 -13.94 11.10 29.00
CA ALA A 85 -13.54 11.84 27.80
C ALA A 85 -12.02 12.06 27.74
N SER A 86 -11.40 12.46 28.85
CA SER A 86 -9.94 12.68 28.92
C SER A 86 -9.17 11.37 28.71
N ARG A 87 -9.58 10.28 29.37
CA ARG A 87 -8.96 8.95 29.21
C ARG A 87 -9.07 8.44 27.78
N ARG A 88 -10.24 8.61 27.14
CA ARG A 88 -10.42 8.22 25.74
C ARG A 88 -9.51 9.03 24.81
N ARG A 89 -9.44 10.35 25.00
CA ARG A 89 -8.54 11.22 24.22
C ARG A 89 -7.07 10.80 24.40
N GLU A 90 -6.66 10.45 25.62
CA GLU A 90 -5.29 10.05 25.91
C GLU A 90 -4.94 8.69 25.29
N TYR A 91 -5.85 7.71 25.36
CA TYR A 91 -5.65 6.42 24.68
C TYR A 91 -5.59 6.54 23.17
N GLU A 92 -6.44 7.40 22.58
CA GLU A 92 -6.35 7.70 21.15
C GLU A 92 -4.99 8.37 20.82
N ARG A 93 -4.46 9.23 21.71
CA ARG A 93 -3.18 9.92 21.51
C ARG A 93 -2.01 8.96 21.54
N LEU A 94 -1.92 8.14 22.59
CA LEU A 94 -0.89 7.12 22.73
C LEU A 94 -0.93 6.14 21.55
N ARG A 95 -2.13 5.68 21.18
CA ARG A 95 -2.31 4.80 20.04
C ARG A 95 -1.80 5.40 18.73
N LEU A 96 -2.10 6.67 18.45
CA LEU A 96 -1.62 7.33 17.23
C LEU A 96 -0.10 7.47 17.22
N MET A 97 0.50 7.84 18.36
CA MET A 97 1.95 7.93 18.51
C MET A 97 2.63 6.56 18.30
N ASP A 98 2.06 5.49 18.86
CA ASP A 98 2.55 4.12 18.66
C ASP A 98 2.37 3.65 17.20
N GLU A 99 1.26 3.99 16.55
CA GLU A 99 1.02 3.67 15.14
C GLU A 99 1.99 4.43 14.21
N GLU A 100 2.30 5.69 14.51
CA GLU A 100 3.25 6.53 13.76
C GLU A 100 4.67 6.01 13.90
N THR A 101 5.14 5.78 15.12
CA THR A 101 6.48 5.23 15.39
C THR A 101 6.70 3.88 14.72
N LYS A 102 5.72 2.97 14.80
CA LYS A 102 5.77 1.68 14.09
C LYS A 102 5.85 1.86 12.58
N ARG A 103 5.06 2.78 12.01
CA ARG A 103 5.09 3.07 10.57
C ARG A 103 6.44 3.64 10.14
N GLU A 104 7.01 4.56 10.92
CA GLU A 104 8.32 5.14 10.63
C GLU A 104 9.44 4.08 10.66
N GLN A 105 9.43 3.20 11.65
CA GLN A 105 10.39 2.09 11.74
C GLN A 105 10.27 1.18 10.52
N GLN A 106 9.06 0.74 10.18
CA GLN A 106 8.80 -0.10 9.01
C GLN A 106 9.23 0.57 7.69
N ASN A 107 9.00 1.88 7.54
CA ASN A 107 9.41 2.62 6.36
C ASN A 107 10.94 2.71 6.27
N LYS A 108 11.63 2.99 7.40
CA LYS A 108 13.10 3.03 7.45
C LYS A 108 13.70 1.69 7.08
N GLU A 109 13.22 0.60 7.67
CA GLU A 109 13.66 -0.76 7.36
C GLU A 109 13.42 -1.12 5.89
N PHE A 110 12.27 -0.72 5.34
CA PHE A 110 11.95 -0.94 3.93
C PHE A 110 12.90 -0.18 3.01
N ASP A 111 13.13 1.11 3.28
CA ASP A 111 14.00 1.97 2.49
C ASP A 111 15.46 1.49 2.51
N GLU A 112 15.95 1.07 3.69
CA GLU A 112 17.28 0.46 3.84
C GLU A 112 17.39 -0.82 3.01
N LYS A 113 16.41 -1.73 3.13
CA LYS A 113 16.38 -2.99 2.38
C LYS A 113 16.32 -2.75 0.87
N MET A 114 15.51 -1.79 0.42
CA MET A 114 15.41 -1.41 -0.99
C MET A 114 16.71 -0.80 -1.50
N ALA A 115 17.35 0.07 -0.72
CA ALA A 115 18.64 0.66 -1.05
C ALA A 115 19.74 -0.39 -1.15
N GLU A 116 19.77 -1.39 -0.27
CA GLU A 116 20.70 -2.51 -0.35
C GLU A 116 20.51 -3.36 -1.60
N MET A 117 19.27 -3.74 -1.91
CA MET A 117 18.97 -4.53 -3.11
C MET A 117 19.40 -3.75 -4.37
N ARG A 118 19.07 -2.46 -4.42
CA ARG A 118 19.47 -1.58 -5.51
C ARG A 118 21.00 -1.50 -5.65
N LYS A 119 21.74 -1.32 -4.56
CA LYS A 119 23.22 -1.33 -4.57
C LYS A 119 23.78 -2.67 -5.06
N LYS A 120 23.21 -3.80 -4.62
CA LYS A 120 23.62 -5.14 -5.05
C LYS A 120 23.40 -5.33 -6.56
N ASP A 121 22.29 -4.83 -7.11
CA ASP A 121 22.00 -4.89 -8.53
C ASP A 121 22.85 -3.93 -9.36
N GLU A 122 23.10 -2.70 -8.87
CA GLU A 122 24.01 -1.72 -9.47
C GLU A 122 25.46 -2.25 -9.50
N ALA A 123 25.92 -2.95 -8.46
CA ALA A 123 27.24 -3.58 -8.43
C ALA A 123 27.36 -4.72 -9.46
N LYS A 124 26.33 -5.55 -9.61
CA LYS A 124 26.31 -6.63 -10.63
C LYS A 124 26.27 -6.06 -12.04
N THR A 125 25.42 -5.07 -12.29
CA THR A 125 25.25 -4.43 -13.60
C THR A 125 26.49 -3.65 -14.00
N SER A 126 27.11 -2.88 -13.10
CA SER A 126 28.36 -2.15 -13.37
C SER A 126 29.53 -3.09 -13.67
N LYS A 127 29.69 -4.19 -12.91
CA LYS A 127 30.71 -5.22 -13.19
C LYS A 127 30.52 -5.84 -14.58
N ASN A 128 29.28 -6.15 -14.96
CA ASN A 128 28.97 -6.72 -16.28
C ASN A 128 29.16 -5.70 -17.41
N LYS A 129 28.80 -4.44 -17.18
CA LYS A 129 29.02 -3.33 -18.11
C LYS A 129 30.52 -3.11 -18.34
N ALA A 130 31.32 -3.02 -17.28
CA ALA A 130 32.78 -2.89 -17.37
C ALA A 130 33.43 -4.05 -18.14
N ARG A 131 32.97 -5.29 -17.93
CA ARG A 131 33.43 -6.46 -18.72
C ARG A 131 33.10 -6.31 -20.20
N ARG A 132 31.88 -5.87 -20.53
CA ARG A 132 31.43 -5.64 -21.92
C ARG A 132 32.21 -4.51 -22.59
N ASP A 133 32.43 -3.41 -21.88
CA ASP A 133 33.13 -2.24 -22.41
C ASP A 133 34.61 -2.54 -22.63
N LYS A 134 35.27 -3.29 -21.73
CA LYS A 134 36.63 -3.80 -21.95
C LYS A 134 36.71 -4.75 -23.16
N ALA A 135 35.72 -5.61 -23.35
CA ALA A 135 35.67 -6.49 -24.53
C ALA A 135 35.43 -5.70 -25.83
N LYS A 136 34.57 -4.67 -25.82
CA LYS A 136 34.36 -3.76 -26.95
C LYS A 136 35.63 -2.99 -27.29
N ALA A 137 36.31 -2.42 -26.30
CA ALA A 137 37.56 -1.71 -26.48
C ALA A 137 38.64 -2.60 -27.11
N ARG A 138 38.80 -3.85 -26.65
CA ARG A 138 39.71 -4.83 -27.25
C ARG A 138 39.35 -5.17 -28.71
N LYS A 139 38.06 -5.31 -29.02
CA LYS A 139 37.59 -5.55 -30.41
C LYS A 139 37.83 -4.35 -31.31
N GLN A 140 37.64 -3.12 -30.82
CA GLN A 140 37.93 -1.90 -31.55
C GLN A 140 39.43 -1.74 -31.79
N GLN A 141 40.27 -1.95 -30.77
CA GLN A 141 41.73 -1.95 -30.92
C GLN A 141 42.19 -2.97 -31.96
N LYS A 142 41.67 -4.21 -31.92
CA LYS A 142 42.00 -5.23 -32.92
C LYS A 142 41.49 -4.88 -34.33
N LYS A 143 40.36 -4.19 -34.46
CA LYS A 143 39.89 -3.68 -35.77
C LYS A 143 40.78 -2.57 -36.32
N VAL A 144 41.26 -1.67 -35.46
CA VAL A 144 42.20 -0.61 -35.84
C VAL A 144 43.57 -1.19 -36.21
N GLU A 145 44.05 -2.19 -35.48
CA GLU A 145 45.34 -2.85 -35.71
C GLU A 145 45.33 -3.78 -36.95
N ASN A 146 44.20 -4.41 -37.27
CA ASN A 146 44.06 -5.27 -38.45
C ASN A 146 43.72 -4.53 -39.75
N GLY A 147 43.67 -3.19 -39.74
CA GLY A 147 43.42 -2.40 -40.95
C GLY A 147 41.98 -2.50 -41.45
N ASP A 148 41.33 -1.34 -41.51
CA ASP A 148 40.21 -1.11 -42.40
C ASP A 148 40.74 -1.19 -43.84
N ALA A 149 40.50 -2.31 -44.50
CA ALA A 149 40.26 -2.34 -45.93
C ALA A 149 38.74 -2.50 -46.10
N ASP A 150 38.14 -1.46 -46.67
CA ASP A 150 36.76 -1.30 -47.15
C ASP A 150 35.63 -1.00 -46.14
N GLY A 151 35.20 0.28 -46.15
CA GLY A 151 34.11 0.63 -47.06
C GLY A 151 32.88 1.24 -46.39
N ALA A 152 32.67 2.54 -46.58
CA ALA A 152 31.45 3.24 -46.22
C ALA A 152 30.27 2.90 -47.17
N CYS A 153 29.18 2.34 -46.62
CA CYS A 153 27.77 2.41 -47.07
C CYS A 153 26.94 1.60 -46.03
N ASN A 154 25.67 1.81 -45.69
CA ASN A 154 24.61 2.71 -46.09
C ASN A 154 23.61 2.76 -44.91
N ALA A 155 22.81 3.81 -44.83
CA ALA A 155 21.63 3.85 -44.00
C ALA A 155 20.54 2.88 -44.53
N THR A 156 19.57 2.57 -43.66
CA THR A 156 18.22 2.03 -43.91
C THR A 156 17.95 0.52 -43.78
N ASN A 157 17.02 0.24 -42.86
CA ASN A 157 15.97 -0.79 -42.80
C ASN A 157 16.20 -2.19 -43.42
N GLY A 158 16.02 -3.20 -42.57
CA GLY A 158 15.83 -4.60 -42.97
C GLY A 158 15.46 -5.46 -41.77
N THR A 159 14.17 -5.44 -41.42
CA THR A 159 13.54 -6.43 -40.55
C THR A 159 13.53 -7.76 -41.27
N GLU A 160 14.25 -8.76 -40.78
CA GLU A 160 14.02 -10.14 -41.16
C GLU A 160 14.20 -11.08 -39.97
N ASN A 161 13.10 -11.79 -39.70
CA ASN A 161 12.91 -12.76 -38.65
C ASN A 161 13.83 -13.96 -38.87
N GLY A 162 14.63 -14.27 -37.85
CA GLY A 162 15.28 -15.56 -37.70
C GLY A 162 14.99 -16.08 -36.31
N GLU A 163 13.85 -16.76 -36.16
CA GLU A 163 13.49 -17.52 -34.97
C GLU A 163 14.64 -18.47 -34.62
N LYS A 164 15.23 -18.27 -33.45
CA LYS A 164 16.07 -19.29 -32.80
C LYS A 164 15.38 -19.67 -31.51
N GLU A 165 14.65 -20.78 -31.57
CA GLU A 165 14.13 -21.51 -30.43
C GLU A 165 15.21 -21.61 -29.34
N LEU A 166 14.98 -20.94 -28.22
CA LEU A 166 15.74 -21.14 -27.00
C LEU A 166 15.12 -22.31 -26.23
N GLY A 167 15.47 -23.53 -26.63
CA GLY A 167 15.22 -24.73 -25.85
C GLY A 167 15.97 -24.68 -24.52
N HIS A 168 15.35 -24.13 -23.47
CA HIS A 168 15.84 -24.21 -22.10
C HIS A 168 15.28 -25.46 -21.43
N GLY A 169 16.01 -26.57 -21.59
CA GLY A 169 15.83 -27.75 -20.75
C GLY A 169 16.14 -27.41 -19.29
N LEU A 170 15.11 -27.32 -18.45
CA LEU A 170 15.26 -27.24 -17.00
C LEU A 170 15.85 -28.55 -16.48
N LYS A 171 17.16 -28.58 -16.30
CA LYS A 171 17.83 -29.64 -15.53
C LYS A 171 17.62 -29.32 -14.04
N ARG A 172 16.55 -29.88 -13.48
CA ARG A 172 16.28 -29.91 -12.03
C ARG A 172 17.46 -30.62 -11.35
N ARG A 173 18.18 -29.92 -10.48
CA ARG A 173 19.14 -30.54 -9.56
C ARG A 173 18.41 -30.80 -8.25
N ASN A 174 18.21 -32.08 -7.95
CA ASN A 174 17.88 -32.56 -6.61
C ASN A 174 19.11 -32.33 -5.72
N SER A 175 18.89 -31.74 -4.55
CA SER A 175 19.78 -31.88 -3.41
C SER A 175 18.96 -32.51 -2.29
N GLU A 176 19.27 -33.76 -2.03
CA GLU A 176 18.77 -34.59 -0.95
C GLU A 176 19.11 -33.95 0.42
N SER A 177 18.22 -34.22 1.36
CA SER A 177 18.12 -33.89 2.78
C SER A 177 19.39 -33.90 3.65
N ASP A 178 19.42 -32.97 4.61
CA ASP A 178 19.89 -33.20 5.98
C ASP A 178 19.02 -32.36 6.94
N ASP A 179 18.03 -33.01 7.56
CA ASP A 179 17.28 -32.52 8.73
C ASP A 179 17.96 -33.08 10.01
N PRO A 180 18.10 -32.28 11.07
CA PRO A 180 18.03 -32.78 12.43
C PRO A 180 16.68 -32.41 13.07
N VAL A 181 15.86 -33.43 13.27
CA VAL A 181 14.64 -33.45 14.11
C VAL A 181 14.99 -33.54 15.59
N ASP A 182 14.35 -32.73 16.44
CA ASP A 182 13.82 -33.13 17.76
C ASP A 182 13.04 -31.97 18.46
N PRO A 183 12.20 -32.22 19.49
CA PRO A 183 10.85 -32.76 19.35
C PRO A 183 9.76 -31.85 19.95
N ALA A 184 8.51 -32.13 19.58
CA ALA A 184 7.32 -31.49 20.13
C ALA A 184 7.19 -31.72 21.66
N ALA A 185 7.17 -30.64 22.43
CA ALA A 185 6.75 -30.62 23.83
C ALA A 185 5.28 -30.22 23.92
N ASN A 186 4.46 -31.18 24.33
CA ASN A 186 3.09 -30.99 24.77
C ASN A 186 3.11 -30.45 26.21
N GLY A 187 2.42 -29.35 26.51
CA GLY A 187 2.43 -28.75 27.84
C GLY A 187 1.35 -27.69 28.03
N SER A 188 0.21 -28.12 28.54
CA SER A 188 -0.83 -27.30 29.15
C SER A 188 -0.31 -26.60 30.41
N ALA A 189 -0.45 -25.27 30.50
CA ALA A 189 -0.32 -24.53 31.77
C ALA A 189 -1.13 -23.21 31.73
N GLU A 190 -2.27 -23.27 32.40
CA GLU A 190 -2.79 -22.31 33.39
C GLU A 190 -2.14 -20.92 33.57
N ALA A 191 -3.04 -19.92 33.56
CA ALA A 191 -3.07 -18.65 34.27
C ALA A 191 -1.78 -18.06 34.91
N SER A 192 -1.42 -16.85 34.46
CA SER A 192 -0.84 -15.83 35.37
C SER A 192 -1.21 -14.42 34.89
N ASN A 193 -1.88 -13.67 35.77
CA ASN A 193 -2.21 -12.25 35.63
C ASN A 193 -0.93 -11.41 35.71
N PRO A 194 -0.71 -10.39 34.85
CA PRO A 194 0.26 -9.35 35.14
C PRO A 194 -0.43 -8.21 35.90
N ASP A 195 -0.70 -8.43 37.19
CA ASP A 195 -0.91 -7.33 38.11
C ASP A 195 0.46 -6.71 38.46
N GLU A 196 0.51 -5.38 38.41
CA GLU A 196 1.46 -4.51 39.11
C GLU A 196 2.92 -4.46 38.60
N ILE A 197 3.15 -3.65 37.56
CA ILE A 197 4.47 -3.03 37.32
C ILE A 197 4.61 -1.87 38.33
N GLY A 198 5.04 -2.21 39.54
CA GLY A 198 5.47 -1.23 40.54
C GLY A 198 6.81 -0.60 40.14
N ILE A 199 6.88 0.74 40.15
CA ILE A 199 8.12 1.49 39.97
C ILE A 199 8.93 1.34 41.27
N VAL A 200 10.07 0.66 41.19
CA VAL A 200 11.07 0.61 42.28
C VAL A 200 11.97 1.84 42.11
N ILE A 201 11.83 2.82 43.01
CA ILE A 201 12.76 3.95 43.14
C ILE A 201 13.81 3.54 44.17
N HIS A 202 15.08 3.51 43.74
CA HIS A 202 16.21 3.40 44.65
C HIS A 202 16.66 4.81 45.03
N ASP A 203 16.44 5.20 46.28
CA ASP A 203 17.05 6.38 46.87
C ASP A 203 18.47 5.97 47.33
N GLU A 204 19.51 6.53 46.69
CA GLU A 204 20.89 6.52 47.20
C GLU A 204 21.18 7.90 47.81
N ASP A 205 21.50 7.89 49.10
CA ASP A 205 22.09 9.00 49.87
C ASP A 205 23.56 9.27 49.48
#